data_AF-A0A699Z4T0-F1
#
_entry.id   AF-A0A699Z4T0-F1
#
_cell.length_a   1.000
_cell.length_b   1.000
_cell.length_c   1.000
_cell.angle_alpha   90.00
_cell.angle_beta   90.00
_cell.angle_gamma   90.00
#
_symmetry.space_group_name_H-M   'P 1'
#
loop_
_entity.id
_entity.type
_entity.pdbx_description
1 polymer ?
#
loop_
_entity_poly.entity_id
_entity_poly.type
_entity_poly.pdbx_seq_one_letter_code
_entity_poly.pdbx_strand_id
1 'polypeptide(L)' 'MQVDEVAVAGRLPNPRCFHTFTAIGNRCYVVGGKRINEGPMRGRNVLAVLDTWSGCWLEPLVSGPMPEVLSSHQ' A
#
# COMPACT_ATOMS: atom_id res chain seq x y z
N MET A 1 8.14 7.75 24.44
CA MET A 1 7.41 7.72 23.16
C MET A 1 6.25 6.78 23.34
N GLN A 2 5.02 7.28 23.21
CA GLN A 2 3.82 6.45 23.23
C GLN A 2 3.50 6.06 21.78
N VAL A 3 3.20 4.79 21.56
CA VAL A 3 2.77 4.27 20.26
C VAL A 3 1.35 3.76 20.47
N ASP A 4 0.39 4.37 19.78
CA ASP A 4 -1.01 3.98 19.83
C ASP A 4 -1.38 3.20 18.58
N GLU A 5 -2.27 2.22 18.74
CA GLU A 5 -2.89 1.54 17.60
C GLU A 5 -3.90 2.47 16.94
N VAL A 6 -3.78 2.65 15.63
CA VAL A 6 -4.69 3.50 14.86
C VAL A 6 -5.76 2.62 14.22
N ALA A 7 -7.01 2.81 14.62
CA ALA A 7 -8.14 2.17 13.95
C ALA A 7 -8.26 2.69 12.52
N VAL A 8 -8.31 1.77 11.55
CA VAL A 8 -8.42 2.08 10.11
C VAL A 8 -9.60 1.36 9.49
N ALA A 9 -10.17 1.95 8.43
CA ALA A 9 -11.33 1.42 7.71
C ALA A 9 -11.07 1.32 6.19
N GLY A 10 -12.08 0.88 5.44
CA GLY A 10 -12.02 0.78 3.97
C GLY A 10 -11.42 -0.53 3.46
N ARG A 11 -10.86 -0.49 2.24
CA ARG A 11 -10.34 -1.70 1.58
C ARG A 11 -8.90 -1.97 2.01
N LEU A 12 -8.75 -2.68 3.12
CA LEU A 12 -7.45 -3.06 3.67
C LEU A 12 -6.56 -3.75 2.61
N PRO A 13 -5.28 -3.38 2.52
CA PRO A 13 -4.36 -4.03 1.60
C PRO A 13 -4.06 -5.46 2.07
N ASN A 14 -3.75 -6.33 1.11
CA ASN A 14 -3.18 -7.65 1.43
C ASN A 14 -1.90 -7.49 2.28
N PRO A 15 -1.69 -8.39 3.27
CA PRO A 15 -0.45 -8.43 4.04
C PRO A 15 0.77 -8.45 3.13
N ARG A 16 1.71 -7.54 3.37
CA ARG A 16 2.89 -7.34 2.51
C ARG A 16 4.10 -6.87 3.31
N CYS A 17 5.29 -7.20 2.83
CA CYS A 17 6.58 -6.70 3.30
C CYS A 17 7.44 -6.21 2.13
N PHE A 18 8.52 -5.47 2.42
CA PHE A 18 9.43 -4.89 1.42
C PHE A 18 8.72 -4.01 0.38
N HIS A 19 7.72 -3.23 0.83
CA HIS A 19 7.02 -2.26 0.02
C HIS A 19 7.68 -0.88 0.17
N THR A 20 7.50 -0.01 -0.83
CA THR A 20 7.84 1.41 -0.69
C THR A 20 6.65 2.15 -0.09
N PHE A 21 6.94 3.12 0.78
CA PHE A 21 5.96 4.01 1.39
C PHE A 21 6.32 5.47 1.07
N THR A 22 5.38 6.22 0.51
CA THR A 22 5.58 7.65 0.21
C THR A 22 4.37 8.45 0.67
N ALA A 23 4.61 9.47 1.50
CA ALA A 23 3.58 10.38 1.96
C ALA A 23 3.55 11.65 1.10
N ILE A 24 2.38 12.02 0.59
CA ILE A 24 2.13 13.25 -0.18
C ILE A 24 0.83 13.87 0.33
N GLY A 25 0.92 15.01 1.02
CA GLY A 25 -0.23 15.65 1.64
C GLY A 25 -0.90 14.75 2.70
N ASN A 26 -2.21 14.56 2.60
CA ASN A 26 -2.99 13.68 3.48
C ASN A 26 -3.04 12.21 2.99
N ARG A 27 -2.20 11.84 2.02
CA ARG A 27 -2.22 10.51 1.41
C ARG A 27 -0.90 9.80 1.58
N CYS A 28 -0.98 8.55 1.96
CA CYS A 28 0.15 7.64 2.03
C CYS A 28 0.01 6.57 0.95
N TYR A 29 1.01 6.46 0.08
CA TYR A 29 1.04 5.53 -1.04
C TYR A 29 1.96 4.37 -0.70
N VAL A 30 1.41 3.16 -0.74
CA VAL A 30 2.13 1.91 -0.54
C VAL A 30 2.21 1.18 -1.87
N VAL A 31 3.42 1.00 -2.38
CA VAL A 31 3.67 0.44 -3.71
C VAL A 31 4.46 -0.86 -3.61
N GLY A 32 3.99 -1.87 -4.32
CA GLY A 32 4.65 -3.17 -4.47
C GLY A 32 4.68 -3.98 -3.18
N GLY A 33 5.84 -4.61 -2.95
CA GLY A 33 6.06 -5.54 -1.86
C GLY A 33 5.67 -6.97 -2.21
N LYS A 34 5.82 -7.88 -1.24
CA LYS A 34 5.51 -9.30 -1.37
C LYS A 34 4.79 -9.84 -0.15
N ARG A 35 4.01 -10.90 -0.33
CA ARG A 35 3.52 -11.70 0.79
C ARG A 35 4.58 -12.76 1.11
N ILE A 36 4.86 -12.95 2.40
CA ILE A 36 5.81 -13.99 2.83
C ILE A 36 5.29 -15.33 2.31
N ASN A 37 6.15 -16.13 1.69
CA ASN A 37 5.86 -17.43 1.08
C ASN A 37 4.98 -17.44 -0.19
N GLU A 38 4.59 -16.29 -0.74
CA GLU A 38 3.69 -16.25 -1.90
C GLU A 38 4.12 -15.32 -3.04
N GLY A 39 5.19 -14.55 -2.83
CA GLY A 39 5.79 -13.73 -3.87
C GLY A 39 5.17 -12.33 -3.99
N PRO A 40 5.49 -11.60 -5.08
CA PRO A 40 5.24 -10.17 -5.20
C PRO A 40 3.76 -9.83 -5.36
N MET A 41 3.38 -8.63 -4.93
CA MET A 41 2.08 -8.05 -5.27
C MET A 41 1.96 -7.88 -6.79
N ARG A 42 0.80 -8.24 -7.34
CA ARG A 42 0.47 -8.12 -8.77
C ARG A 42 -0.81 -7.32 -8.95
N GLY A 43 -1.19 -7.04 -10.20
CA GLY A 43 -2.32 -6.21 -10.68
C GLY A 43 -3.34 -5.73 -9.63
N ARG A 44 -3.77 -4.48 -9.57
CA ARG A 44 -4.60 -3.88 -8.47
C ARG A 44 -4.04 -3.98 -7.03
N ASN A 45 -3.37 -5.05 -6.61
CA ASN A 45 -2.83 -5.18 -5.25
C ASN A 45 -1.45 -4.51 -5.08
N VAL A 46 -0.78 -4.14 -6.18
CA VAL A 46 0.50 -3.41 -6.15
C VAL A 46 0.38 -2.06 -5.46
N LEU A 47 -0.74 -1.34 -5.62
CA LEU A 47 -0.94 -0.03 -5.03
C LEU A 47 -2.00 -0.08 -3.94
N ALA A 48 -1.67 0.48 -2.77
CA ALA A 48 -2.62 0.77 -1.72
C ALA A 48 -2.44 2.22 -1.27
N VAL A 49 -3.54 2.90 -0.95
CA VAL A 49 -3.53 4.31 -0.56
C VAL A 49 -4.30 4.48 0.74
N LEU A 50 -3.67 5.09 1.74
CA LEU A 50 -4.28 5.46 3.01
C LEU A 50 -4.54 6.98 3.01
N ASP A 51 -5.78 7.39 3.25
CA ASP A 51 -6.12 8.76 3.62
C ASP A 51 -5.92 8.92 5.12
N THR A 52 -4.96 9.76 5.52
CA THR A 52 -4.58 9.95 6.93
C THR A 52 -5.53 10.85 7.69
N TRP A 53 -6.40 11.61 7.02
CA TRP A 53 -7.43 12.41 7.69
C TRP A 53 -8.61 11.55 8.10
N SER A 54 -9.08 10.68 7.21
CA SER A 54 -10.22 9.81 7.50
C SER A 54 -9.82 8.47 8.13
N GLY A 55 -8.53 8.10 8.08
CA GLY A 55 -8.06 6.77 8.49
C GLY A 55 -8.55 5.65 7.57
N CYS A 56 -8.87 5.95 6.30
CA CYS A 56 -9.46 4.97 5.38
C CYS A 56 -8.48 4.55 4.29
N TRP A 57 -8.41 3.25 4.05
CA TRP A 57 -7.80 2.69 2.85
C TRP A 57 -8.73 2.85 1.65
N LEU A 58 -8.18 3.41 0.57
CA LEU A 58 -8.90 3.74 -0.65
C LEU A 58 -8.63 2.69 -1.73
N GLU A 59 -9.60 2.48 -2.61
CA GLU A 59 -9.37 1.80 -3.88
C GLU A 59 -8.84 2.83 -4.90
N PRO A 60 -7.55 2.80 -5.26
CA PRO A 60 -7.03 3.76 -6.22
C PRO A 60 -7.55 3.44 -7.62
N LEU A 61 -8.09 4.45 -8.30
CA LEU A 61 -8.29 4.41 -9.75
C LEU A 61 -6.91 4.48 -10.41
N VAL A 62 -6.42 3.33 -10.87
CA VAL A 62 -5.15 3.22 -11.60
C VAL A 62 -5.45 3.11 -13.09
N SER A 63 -4.83 3.96 -13.90
CA SER A 63 -4.84 3.89 -15.35
C SER A 63 -3.43 3.67 -15.89
N GLY A 64 -3.32 3.13 -17.11
CA GLY A 64 -2.04 2.82 -17.75
C GLY A 64 -1.51 1.42 -17.44
N PRO A 65 -0.35 1.06 -18.03
CA PRO A 65 0.25 -0.25 -17.82
C PRO A 65 0.70 -0.40 -16.36
N MET A 66 0.27 -1.51 -15.75
CA MET A 66 0.73 -1.89 -14.43
C MET A 66 2.24 -2.14 -14.49
N PRO A 67 3.06 -1.57 -13.59
CA PRO A 67 4.48 -1.89 -13.59
C PRO A 67 4.68 -3.39 -13.33
N GLU A 68 5.54 -4.02 -14.12
CA GLU A 68 5.90 -5.42 -13.91
C GLU A 68 6.73 -5.54 -12.63
N VAL A 69 6.23 -6.38 -11.70
CA VAL A 69 6.87 -6.84 -10.45
C VAL A 69 7.80 -5.81 -9.79
N LEU A 70 7.21 -4.97 -8.93
CA LEU A 70 7.95 -4.06 -8.04
C LEU A 70 8.35 -4.79 -6.74
N SER A 71 9.29 -5.72 -6.84
CA SER A 71 9.97 -6.31 -5.67
C SER A 71 11.46 -5.95 -5.73
N SER A 72 12.02 -5.49 -4.60
CA SER A 72 13.44 -5.09 -4.42
C SER A 72 13.80 -3.62 -4.64
N HIS A 73 12.87 -2.67 -4.50
CA HIS A 73 13.27 -1.26 -4.36
C HIS A 73 14.02 -1.10 -3.02
N GLN A 74 15.27 -0.67 -3.11
CA GLN A 74 16.09 -0.29 -1.96
C GLN A 74 15.65 1.07 -1.41
#